data_AF-A0AAU2XCR4-F1
#
_entry.id   AF-A0AAU2XCR4-F1
#
_cell.length_a   1.000
_cell.length_b   1.000
_cell.length_c   1.000
_cell.angle_alpha   90.00
_cell.angle_beta   90.00
_cell.angle_gamma   90.00
#
_symmetry.space_group_name_H-M   'P 1'
#
loop_
_entity.id
_entity.type
_entity.pdbx_description
1 polymer ?
#
loop_
_entity_poly.entity_id
_entity_poly.type
_entity_poly.pdbx_seq_one_letter_code
_entity_poly.pdbx_strand_id
1 'polypeptide(L)'
;MDYVGWVVLARGDSELRRDPVVTAFAGAVGGERAFGAWRELRISDTGEGDADVLALARATGAPALAMYVVDGHCAIGEGGTPGGVAFDLVFGEERVAEQYAAALPDDYRRADAVAAVTAWAAEAGLAPVPDAVDRALAGGGFDDLYRAVGLTGRAGPH
;
A
#
# COMPACT_ATOMS: atom_id res chain seq x y z
N MET A 1 -1.11 7.40 19.80
CA MET A 1 -0.15 7.83 18.78
C MET A 1 -0.54 7.09 17.54
N ASP A 2 -0.91 7.84 16.51
CA ASP A 2 -1.19 7.25 15.22
C ASP A 2 0.12 6.78 14.58
N TYR A 3 0.05 5.76 13.75
CA TYR A 3 1.22 5.14 13.15
C TYR A 3 1.82 6.07 12.08
N VAL A 4 3.14 6.21 12.07
CA VAL A 4 3.92 6.91 11.04
C VAL A 4 4.99 5.94 10.55
N GLY A 5 5.17 5.86 9.23
CA GLY A 5 6.11 4.93 8.59
C GLY A 5 5.51 4.21 7.40
N TRP A 6 6.21 3.19 6.90
CA TRP A 6 5.82 2.47 5.68
C TRP A 6 4.85 1.31 5.97
N VAL A 7 3.73 1.30 5.24
CA VAL A 7 2.85 0.15 5.08
C VAL A 7 3.11 -0.49 3.73
N VAL A 8 3.65 -1.70 3.74
CA VAL A 8 3.94 -2.49 2.54
C VAL A 8 2.96 -3.65 2.46
N LEU A 9 2.27 -3.80 1.33
CA LEU A 9 1.41 -4.94 1.05
C LEU A 9 1.95 -5.70 -0.15
N ALA A 10 2.32 -6.96 0.05
CA ALA A 10 2.73 -7.84 -1.03
C ALA A 10 2.37 -9.30 -0.75
N ARG A 11 2.48 -10.14 -1.78
CA ARG A 11 2.29 -11.58 -1.65
C ARG A 11 3.55 -12.21 -1.07
N GLY A 12 3.39 -13.10 -0.09
CA GLY A 12 4.52 -13.78 0.54
C GLY A 12 4.12 -14.55 1.80
N ASP A 13 5.10 -15.23 2.37
CA ASP A 13 4.99 -15.86 3.70
C ASP A 13 5.68 -14.99 4.77
N SER A 14 5.96 -15.57 5.94
CA SER A 14 6.60 -14.86 7.05
C SER A 14 8.08 -14.51 6.80
N GLU A 15 8.72 -15.07 5.77
CA GLU A 15 10.10 -14.73 5.41
C GLU A 15 10.19 -13.41 4.64
N LEU A 16 9.07 -12.93 4.07
CA LEU A 16 9.02 -11.66 3.33
C LEU A 16 9.58 -10.48 4.13
N ARG A 17 9.38 -10.45 5.45
CA ARG A 17 9.92 -9.41 6.34
C ARG A 17 11.45 -9.34 6.40
N ARG A 18 12.14 -10.40 5.96
CA ARG A 18 13.61 -10.49 5.88
C ARG A 18 14.13 -10.35 4.46
N ASP A 19 13.24 -10.22 3.48
CA ASP A 19 13.62 -10.08 2.09
C ASP A 19 14.40 -8.76 1.90
N PRO A 20 15.55 -8.76 1.20
CA PRO A 20 16.32 -7.55 0.94
C PRO A 20 15.48 -6.40 0.37
N VAL A 21 14.52 -6.71 -0.52
CA VAL A 21 13.65 -5.69 -1.14
C VAL A 21 12.70 -5.06 -0.14
N VAL A 22 12.28 -5.80 0.89
CA VAL A 22 11.47 -5.25 1.98
C VAL A 22 12.34 -4.47 2.96
N THR A 23 13.52 -4.97 3.29
CA THR A 23 14.44 -4.23 4.19
C THR A 23 15.00 -2.95 3.56
N ALA A 24 14.87 -2.79 2.24
CA ALA A 24 15.17 -1.55 1.54
C ALA A 24 14.21 -0.40 1.89
N PHE A 25 13.01 -0.70 2.42
CA PHE A 25 12.04 0.30 2.92
C PHE A 25 12.48 1.06 4.18
N ALA A 26 13.77 1.06 4.51
CA ALA A 26 14.39 1.60 5.71
C ALA A 26 13.79 1.05 7.02
N GLY A 27 14.64 0.53 7.90
CA GLY A 27 14.28 0.22 9.28
C GLY A 27 13.64 -1.14 9.54
N ALA A 28 13.08 -1.27 10.75
CA ALA A 28 12.61 -2.54 11.29
C ALA A 28 11.10 -2.73 11.06
N VAL A 29 10.73 -3.94 10.63
CA VAL A 29 9.34 -4.40 10.60
C VAL A 29 8.82 -4.50 12.03
N GLY A 30 7.97 -3.55 12.42
CA GLY A 30 7.33 -3.46 13.74
C GLY A 30 6.00 -4.22 13.83
N GLY A 31 5.40 -4.58 12.69
CA GLY A 31 4.17 -5.37 12.65
C GLY A 31 3.97 -6.11 11.32
N GLU A 32 3.27 -7.24 11.39
CA GLU A 32 2.88 -8.03 10.23
C GLU A 32 1.41 -8.45 10.40
N ARG A 33 0.62 -8.34 9.32
CA ARG A 33 -0.75 -8.85 9.26
C ARG A 33 -0.94 -9.70 8.01
N ALA A 34 -1.58 -10.85 8.19
CA ALA A 34 -1.78 -11.85 7.13
C ALA A 34 -3.19 -11.81 6.54
N PHE A 35 -3.27 -11.85 5.21
CA PHE A 35 -4.51 -12.01 4.45
C PHE A 35 -4.37 -13.21 3.49
N GLY A 36 -4.35 -14.42 4.06
CA GLY A 36 -4.03 -15.63 3.30
C GLY A 36 -2.58 -15.61 2.82
N ALA A 37 -2.38 -15.54 1.49
CA ALA A 37 -1.04 -15.44 0.87
C ALA A 37 -0.47 -14.02 0.83
N TRP A 38 -1.22 -13.03 1.31
CA TRP A 38 -0.80 -11.63 1.36
C TRP A 38 -0.30 -11.26 2.75
N ARG A 39 0.62 -10.30 2.78
CA ARG A 39 1.23 -9.76 3.99
C ARG A 39 1.24 -8.24 3.92
N GLU A 40 0.65 -7.63 4.94
CA GLU A 40 0.88 -6.23 5.29
C GLU A 40 2.03 -6.19 6.29
N LEU A 41 3.06 -5.39 5.99
CA LEU A 41 4.19 -5.13 6.86
C LEU A 41 4.17 -3.66 7.25
N ARG A 42 4.34 -3.38 8.55
CA ARG A 42 4.48 -2.03 9.09
C ARG A 42 5.91 -1.81 9.50
N ILE A 43 6.56 -0.84 8.88
CA ILE A 43 7.98 -0.55 9.03
C ILE A 43 8.10 0.83 9.68
N SER A 44 8.83 0.90 10.80
CA SER A 44 8.70 2.00 11.78
C SER A 44 9.62 3.19 11.50
N ASP A 45 10.27 3.23 10.34
CA ASP A 45 11.29 4.22 10.02
C ASP A 45 10.74 5.28 9.05
N THR A 46 11.22 6.50 9.24
CA THR A 46 10.88 7.71 8.47
C THR A 46 12.00 8.10 7.50
N GLY A 47 13.03 7.26 7.36
CA GLY A 47 14.11 7.49 6.40
C GLY A 47 13.61 7.47 4.95
N GLU A 48 14.29 8.25 4.10
CA GLU A 48 14.22 8.13 2.64
C GLU A 48 14.85 6.78 2.28
N GLY A 49 14.07 5.70 2.31
CA GLY A 49 14.51 4.40 1.82
C GLY A 49 14.65 4.41 0.30
N ASP A 50 15.59 3.62 -0.24
CA ASP A 50 15.76 3.38 -1.69
C ASP A 50 14.70 2.41 -2.24
N ALA A 51 13.50 2.44 -1.67
CA ALA A 51 12.54 1.38 -1.84
C ALA A 51 11.80 1.50 -3.17
N ASP A 52 11.68 0.37 -3.86
CA ASP A 52 11.09 0.30 -5.19
C ASP A 52 9.95 -0.72 -5.19
N VAL A 53 8.71 -0.25 -5.33
CA VAL A 53 7.52 -1.10 -5.36
C VAL A 53 7.51 -2.05 -6.57
N LEU A 54 8.15 -1.69 -7.68
CA LEU A 54 8.31 -2.57 -8.84
C LEU A 54 9.33 -3.67 -8.56
N ALA A 55 10.41 -3.35 -7.85
CA ALA A 55 11.35 -4.39 -7.40
C ALA A 55 10.64 -5.40 -6.48
N LEU A 56 9.78 -4.92 -5.58
CA LEU A 56 8.97 -5.78 -4.71
C LEU A 56 7.97 -6.64 -5.49
N ALA A 57 7.28 -6.04 -6.46
CA ALA A 57 6.33 -6.77 -7.29
C ALA A 57 7.02 -7.87 -8.12
N ARG A 58 8.22 -7.58 -8.66
CA ARG A 58 9.03 -8.57 -9.39
C ARG A 58 9.56 -9.68 -8.49
N ALA A 59 10.06 -9.33 -7.30
CA ALA A 59 10.60 -10.30 -6.35
C ALA A 59 9.53 -11.29 -5.87
N THR A 60 8.32 -10.79 -5.62
CA THR A 60 7.18 -11.61 -5.16
C THR A 60 6.40 -12.28 -6.30
N GLY A 61 6.66 -11.88 -7.55
CA GLY A 61 5.93 -12.35 -8.73
C GLY A 61 4.44 -11.99 -8.70
N ALA A 62 4.06 -10.99 -7.90
CA ALA A 62 2.68 -10.55 -7.72
C ALA A 62 2.63 -9.02 -7.59
N PRO A 63 1.48 -8.39 -7.85
CA PRO A 63 1.33 -6.96 -7.61
C PRO A 63 1.61 -6.58 -6.14
N ALA A 64 2.20 -5.41 -5.91
CA ALA A 64 2.56 -4.91 -4.58
C ALA A 64 2.11 -3.45 -4.39
N LEU A 65 1.94 -3.03 -3.15
CA LEU A 65 1.71 -1.63 -2.76
C LEU A 65 2.70 -1.23 -1.66
N ALA A 66 3.16 0.00 -1.70
CA ALA A 66 3.92 0.61 -0.62
C ALA A 66 3.41 2.02 -0.34
N MET A 67 3.11 2.33 0.92
CA MET A 67 2.49 3.58 1.34
C MET A 67 3.23 4.15 2.52
N TYR A 68 3.67 5.39 2.43
CA TYR A 68 4.22 6.12 3.56
C TYR A 68 3.10 6.87 4.28
N VAL A 69 2.86 6.51 5.54
CA VAL A 69 1.87 7.16 6.41
C VAL A 69 2.51 8.40 7.02
N VAL A 70 2.03 9.57 6.61
CA VAL A 70 2.55 10.88 7.05
C VAL A 70 1.86 11.31 8.35
N ASP A 71 0.59 10.96 8.47
CA ASP A 71 -0.29 11.20 9.61
C ASP A 71 -1.33 10.07 9.63
N GLY A 72 -1.94 9.73 10.77
CA GLY A 72 -2.77 8.52 10.95
C GLY A 72 -3.88 8.26 9.94
N HIS A 73 -4.25 9.28 9.17
CA HIS A 73 -5.27 9.25 8.12
C HIS A 73 -4.77 9.71 6.74
N CYS A 74 -3.48 10.02 6.60
CA CYS A 74 -2.85 10.51 5.38
C CYS A 74 -1.71 9.58 4.98
N ALA A 75 -1.79 9.03 3.78
CA ALA A 75 -0.71 8.25 3.22
C ALA A 75 -0.53 8.56 1.74
N ILE A 76 0.72 8.52 1.30
CA ILE A 76 1.11 8.70 -0.10
C ILE A 76 1.93 7.47 -0.44
N GLY A 77 1.67 6.87 -1.58
CA GLY A 77 2.29 5.62 -1.92
C GLY A 77 2.26 5.32 -3.40
N GLU A 78 2.83 4.17 -3.71
CA GLU A 78 2.93 3.65 -5.05
C GLU A 78 2.43 2.21 -5.08
N GLY A 79 1.84 1.82 -6.19
CA GLY A 79 1.51 0.46 -6.52
C GLY A 79 2.32 -0.02 -7.73
N GLY A 80 2.63 -1.30 -7.75
CA GLY A 80 3.45 -1.91 -8.78
C GLY A 80 2.93 -3.28 -9.20
N THR A 81 3.11 -3.62 -10.48
CA THR A 81 2.87 -4.96 -11.02
C THR A 81 4.19 -5.61 -11.45
N PRO A 82 4.29 -6.95 -11.48
CA PRO A 82 5.49 -7.63 -11.99
C PRO A 82 5.80 -7.26 -13.45
N GLY A 83 4.78 -6.89 -14.23
CA GLY A 83 4.91 -6.41 -15.61
C GLY A 83 5.53 -5.01 -15.76
N GLY A 84 5.79 -4.30 -14.65
CA GLY A 84 6.43 -2.99 -14.66
C GLY A 84 5.47 -1.80 -14.72
N VAL A 85 4.16 -2.02 -14.56
CA VAL A 85 3.19 -0.91 -14.38
C VAL A 85 3.33 -0.37 -12.96
N ALA A 86 3.52 0.94 -12.83
CA ALA A 86 3.49 1.68 -11.58
C ALA A 86 2.37 2.73 -11.58
N PHE A 87 1.89 3.09 -10.40
CA PHE A 87 0.89 4.15 -10.22
C PHE A 87 0.97 4.74 -8.80
N ASP A 88 0.58 6.00 -8.66
CA ASP A 88 0.48 6.67 -7.37
C ASP A 88 -0.87 6.44 -6.70
N LEU A 89 -0.86 6.45 -5.37
CA LEU A 89 -2.06 6.43 -4.53
C LEU A 89 -1.93 7.38 -3.35
N VAL A 90 -3.05 8.00 -3.00
CA VAL A 90 -3.15 8.96 -1.91
C VAL A 90 -4.38 8.61 -1.07
N PHE A 91 -4.19 8.54 0.24
CA PHE A 91 -5.25 8.41 1.23
C PHE A 91 -5.48 9.74 1.94
N GLY A 92 -6.75 10.11 2.10
CA GLY A 92 -7.10 11.37 2.74
C GLY A 92 -6.68 12.58 1.89
N GLU A 93 -6.91 12.50 0.57
CA GLU A 93 -6.46 13.47 -0.42
C GLU A 93 -6.69 14.93 -0.02
N GLU A 94 -7.87 15.26 0.53
CA GLU A 94 -8.18 16.63 0.98
C GLU A 94 -7.18 17.10 2.05
N ARG A 95 -6.90 16.26 3.05
CA ARG A 95 -5.96 16.59 4.13
C ARG A 95 -4.51 16.61 3.64
N VAL A 96 -4.15 15.72 2.72
CA VAL A 96 -2.84 15.74 2.06
C VAL A 96 -2.66 17.03 1.26
N ALA A 97 -3.66 17.44 0.48
CA ALA A 97 -3.61 18.67 -0.29
C ALA A 97 -3.54 19.93 0.60
N GLU A 98 -4.19 19.92 1.77
CA GLU A 98 -4.16 21.04 2.71
C GLU A 98 -2.85 21.15 3.50
N GLN A 99 -2.31 20.02 3.97
CA GLN A 99 -1.22 20.00 4.97
C GLN A 99 0.13 19.57 4.40
N TYR A 100 0.11 18.86 3.27
CA TYR A 100 1.27 18.21 2.65
C TYR A 100 1.28 18.41 1.13
N ALA A 101 0.82 19.57 0.64
CA ALA A 101 0.65 19.84 -0.80
C ALA A 101 1.87 19.50 -1.66
N ALA A 102 3.09 19.73 -1.13
CA ALA A 102 4.34 19.44 -1.83
C ALA A 102 4.64 17.93 -2.00
N ALA A 103 3.94 17.06 -1.28
CA ALA A 103 4.08 15.61 -1.38
C ALA A 103 3.04 14.97 -2.33
N LEU A 104 2.02 15.73 -2.75
CA LEU A 104 1.03 15.26 -3.71
C LEU A 104 1.64 15.26 -5.12
N PRO A 105 1.59 14.15 -5.88
CA PRO A 105 2.04 14.15 -7.28
C PRO A 105 1.24 15.15 -8.12
N ASP A 106 1.93 15.95 -8.95
CA ASP A 106 1.32 17.05 -9.73
C ASP A 106 0.22 16.56 -10.70
N ASP A 107 0.37 15.35 -11.21
CA ASP A 107 -0.55 14.68 -12.13
C ASP A 107 -1.53 13.73 -11.42
N TYR A 108 -1.55 13.71 -10.09
CA TYR A 108 -2.46 12.85 -9.34
C TYR A 108 -3.92 13.15 -9.69
N ARG A 109 -4.64 12.06 -9.99
CA ARG A 109 -6.09 12.04 -10.17
C ARG A 109 -6.64 10.82 -9.46
N ARG A 110 -7.55 11.04 -8.50
CA ARG A 110 -8.21 9.95 -7.76
C ARG A 110 -8.84 8.90 -8.68
N ALA A 111 -9.47 9.33 -9.77
CA ALA A 111 -10.10 8.43 -10.73
C ALA A 111 -9.08 7.46 -11.38
N ASP A 112 -7.88 7.95 -11.69
CA ASP A 112 -6.81 7.13 -12.28
C ASP A 112 -6.25 6.16 -11.23
N ALA A 113 -6.07 6.62 -9.98
CA ALA A 113 -5.68 5.75 -8.87
C ALA A 113 -6.72 4.64 -8.59
N VAL A 114 -8.02 4.95 -8.63
CA VAL A 114 -9.10 3.96 -8.46
C VAL A 114 -9.05 2.92 -9.58
N ALA A 115 -8.87 3.35 -10.83
CA ALA A 115 -8.74 2.44 -11.97
C ALA A 115 -7.51 1.56 -11.85
N ALA A 116 -6.36 2.13 -11.47
CA ALA A 116 -5.10 1.42 -11.31
C ALA A 116 -5.14 0.39 -10.18
N VAL A 117 -5.67 0.76 -9.00
CA VAL A 117 -5.86 -0.16 -7.87
C VAL A 117 -6.84 -1.29 -8.22
N THR A 118 -7.89 -0.99 -8.96
CA THR A 118 -8.85 -2.01 -9.42
C THR A 118 -8.16 -2.99 -10.38
N ALA A 119 -7.38 -2.48 -11.34
CA ALA A 119 -6.62 -3.33 -12.26
C ALA A 119 -5.57 -4.18 -11.54
N TRP A 120 -4.83 -3.57 -10.61
CA TRP A 120 -3.86 -4.22 -9.71
C TRP A 120 -4.51 -5.38 -8.95
N ALA A 121 -5.69 -5.17 -8.37
CA ALA A 121 -6.40 -6.18 -7.61
C ALA A 121 -6.90 -7.33 -8.51
N ALA A 122 -7.37 -7.01 -9.71
CA ALA A 122 -7.78 -8.01 -10.68
C ALA A 122 -6.59 -8.87 -11.16
N GLU A 123 -5.43 -8.25 -11.44
CA GLU A 123 -4.20 -8.96 -11.79
C GLU A 123 -3.71 -9.87 -10.66
N ALA A 124 -3.87 -9.41 -9.41
CA ALA A 124 -3.62 -10.17 -8.20
C ALA A 124 -4.59 -11.36 -8.00
N GLY A 125 -5.59 -11.54 -8.86
CA GLY A 125 -6.62 -12.58 -8.75
C GLY A 125 -7.62 -12.31 -7.62
N LEU A 126 -7.75 -11.04 -7.20
CA LEU A 126 -8.71 -10.60 -6.21
C LEU A 126 -10.00 -10.09 -6.88
N ALA A 127 -11.00 -9.73 -6.06
CA ALA A 127 -12.32 -9.29 -6.51
C ALA A 127 -12.59 -7.84 -6.09
N PRO A 128 -12.00 -6.85 -6.79
CA PRO A 128 -12.16 -5.45 -6.43
C PRO A 128 -13.58 -4.94 -6.66
N VAL A 129 -14.01 -4.02 -5.80
CA VAL A 129 -15.24 -3.24 -5.94
C VAL A 129 -14.86 -1.77 -6.14
N PRO A 130 -14.90 -1.22 -7.37
CA PRO A 130 -14.39 0.12 -7.67
C PRO A 130 -14.97 1.23 -6.77
N ASP A 131 -16.28 1.24 -6.54
CA ASP A 131 -16.94 2.22 -5.66
C ASP A 131 -16.50 2.09 -4.19
N ALA A 132 -16.01 0.92 -3.76
CA ALA A 132 -15.43 0.75 -2.44
C ALA A 132 -13.96 1.20 -2.40
N VAL A 133 -13.23 1.04 -3.50
CA VAL A 133 -11.85 1.55 -3.64
C VAL A 133 -11.85 3.07 -3.59
N ASP A 134 -12.73 3.73 -4.35
CA ASP A 134 -12.86 5.20 -4.35
C ASP A 134 -13.15 5.73 -2.94
N ARG A 135 -14.12 5.14 -2.23
CA ARG A 135 -14.42 5.51 -0.85
C ARG A 135 -13.25 5.28 0.11
N ALA A 136 -12.49 4.20 -0.07
CA ALA A 136 -11.33 3.93 0.74
C ALA A 136 -10.24 5.01 0.56
N LEU A 137 -9.95 5.41 -0.68
CA LEU A 137 -8.97 6.45 -0.97
C LEU A 137 -9.43 7.86 -0.54
N ALA A 138 -10.73 8.17 -0.72
CA ALA A 138 -11.29 9.48 -0.40
C ALA A 138 -11.19 9.86 1.08
N GLY A 139 -11.36 8.89 1.98
CA GLY A 139 -11.31 9.15 3.43
C GLY A 139 -11.50 7.92 4.31
N GLY A 140 -11.42 6.72 3.73
CA GLY A 140 -11.35 5.49 4.50
C GLY A 140 -9.93 5.21 5.00
N GLY A 141 -9.71 3.99 5.48
CA GLY A 141 -8.38 3.51 5.86
C GLY A 141 -7.91 2.33 5.00
N PHE A 142 -6.70 1.84 5.31
CA PHE A 142 -6.15 0.65 4.67
C PHE A 142 -7.07 -0.57 4.81
N ASP A 143 -7.77 -0.73 5.94
CA ASP A 143 -8.75 -1.80 6.13
C ASP A 143 -9.91 -1.75 5.12
N ASP A 144 -10.36 -0.53 4.80
CA ASP A 144 -11.41 -0.34 3.80
C ASP A 144 -10.88 -0.63 2.40
N LEU A 145 -9.64 -0.23 2.09
CA LEU A 145 -8.98 -0.60 0.85
C LEU A 145 -8.85 -2.12 0.73
N TYR A 146 -8.34 -2.80 1.75
CA TYR A 146 -8.15 -4.25 1.75
C TYR A 146 -9.48 -4.98 1.53
N ARG A 147 -10.54 -4.54 2.21
CA ARG A 147 -11.89 -5.06 1.97
C ARG A 147 -12.35 -4.78 0.53
N ALA A 148 -12.13 -3.56 0.03
CA ALA A 148 -12.53 -3.13 -1.30
C ALA A 148 -11.83 -3.91 -2.42
N VAL A 149 -10.57 -4.31 -2.23
CA VAL A 149 -9.84 -5.14 -3.20
C VAL A 149 -10.09 -6.64 -3.01
N GLY A 150 -10.80 -7.07 -1.96
CA GLY A 150 -11.11 -8.49 -1.71
C GLY A 150 -10.11 -9.22 -0.82
N LEU A 151 -9.23 -8.51 -0.11
CA LEU A 151 -8.36 -9.07 0.92
C LEU A 151 -9.13 -9.22 2.24
N THR A 152 -9.86 -10.32 2.36
CA THR A 152 -10.54 -10.68 3.61
C THR A 152 -9.63 -11.57 4.45
N GLY A 153 -8.90 -10.98 5.40
CA GLY A 153 -8.09 -11.71 6.37
C GLY A 153 -8.87 -11.99 7.65
N ARG A 154 -8.64 -13.15 8.28
CA ARG A 154 -8.91 -13.30 9.71
C ARG A 154 -7.86 -12.46 10.43
N ALA A 155 -8.27 -11.49 11.24
CA ALA A 155 -7.37 -10.90 12.23
C ALA A 155 -6.78 -12.05 13.06
N GLY A 156 -5.47 -12.26 12.98
CA GLY A 156 -4.77 -13.17 13.90
C GLY A 156 -4.97 -12.66 15.33
N PRO A 157 -5.07 -13.53 16.33
CA PRO A 157 -5.17 -13.11 17.72
C PRO A 157 -3.95 -12.25 18.08
N HIS A 158 -4.21 -11.05 18.59
CA HIS A 158 -3.22 -10.17 19.22
C HIS A 158 -2.61 -10.83 20.46
#